data_AF-A0AA42HVW6-F1
#
_entry.id   AF-A0AA42HVW6-F1
#
_cell.length_a   1.000
_cell.length_b   1.000
_cell.length_c   1.000
_cell.angle_alpha   90.00
_cell.angle_beta   90.00
_cell.angle_gamma   90.00
#
_symmetry.space_group_name_H-M   'P 1'
#
loop_
_entity.id
_entity.type
_entity.pdbx_description
1 polymer ?
#
loop_
_entity_poly.entity_id
_entity_poly.type
_entity_poly.pdbx_seq_one_letter_code
_entity_poly.pdbx_strand_id
1 'polypeptide(L)'
;FRRNLAEINKLYLQAELRKEYVPMLGSLVYLGMVSAAEGYFRSLLRRLIRQDTACEANAATRTVTYGAAIHHDPALLPESLLEGVSLASAKNVFSELRSLCGIEVPDSLQQLFQNFEAISQVRHCGIHRFGKLGSQQALRLGIEQHKPLLEKPLALQVAQLQEIADALQALIHAVNSLCFSEILKRTHAAGPTGRGKEKLYQEVWQQDWDADEARFTAYYDIFASTSKPDPSAPVKDVYGAFMAFVKNYDAAQRNPKATVSTAAPVN
;
A
#
# COMPACT_ATOMS: atom_id res chain seq x y z
N PHE A 1 2.38 -8.70 -3.71
CA PHE A 1 1.89 -8.08 -4.96
C PHE A 1 2.65 -8.55 -6.20
N ARG A 2 3.87 -8.05 -6.46
CA ARG A 2 4.61 -8.26 -7.74
C ARG A 2 4.64 -9.71 -8.22
N ARG A 3 4.96 -10.67 -7.34
CA ARG A 3 4.94 -12.11 -7.66
C ARG A 3 3.56 -12.58 -8.13
N ASN A 4 2.50 -12.25 -7.39
CA ASN A 4 1.13 -12.61 -7.77
C ASN A 4 0.74 -11.95 -9.09
N LEU A 5 1.08 -10.66 -9.27
CA LEU A 5 0.81 -9.96 -10.53
C LEU A 5 1.53 -10.61 -11.71
N ALA A 6 2.79 -11.01 -11.55
CA ALA A 6 3.54 -11.71 -12.59
C ALA A 6 2.92 -13.07 -12.96
N GLU A 7 2.50 -13.86 -11.97
CA GLU A 7 1.78 -15.12 -12.24
C GLU A 7 0.43 -14.88 -12.93
N ILE A 8 -0.32 -13.86 -12.49
CA ILE A 8 -1.58 -13.47 -13.12
C ILE A 8 -1.35 -13.02 -14.58
N ASN A 9 -0.29 -12.25 -14.83
CA ASN A 9 0.09 -11.79 -16.17
C ASN A 9 0.38 -12.95 -17.12
N LYS A 10 1.05 -14.00 -16.64
CA LYS A 10 1.28 -15.21 -17.45
C LYS A 10 -0.03 -15.83 -17.94
N LEU A 11 -1.08 -15.85 -17.11
CA LEU A 11 -2.34 -16.54 -17.45
C LEU A 11 -2.99 -15.98 -18.72
N TYR A 12 -3.22 -14.67 -18.78
CA TYR A 12 -3.91 -14.09 -19.94
C TYR A 12 -3.00 -13.83 -21.12
N LEU A 13 -1.71 -13.53 -20.90
CA LEU A 13 -0.76 -13.36 -21.99
C LEU A 13 -0.53 -14.67 -22.74
N GLN A 14 -0.42 -15.80 -22.03
CA GLN A 14 -0.31 -17.10 -22.69
C GLN A 14 -1.60 -17.49 -23.41
N ALA A 15 -2.76 -17.22 -22.81
CA ALA A 15 -4.05 -17.45 -23.48
C ALA A 15 -4.17 -16.63 -24.77
N GLU A 16 -3.75 -15.36 -24.75
CA GLU A 16 -3.73 -14.50 -25.94
C GLU A 16 -2.81 -15.07 -27.03
N LEU A 17 -1.58 -15.46 -26.67
CA LEU A 17 -0.63 -16.05 -27.61
C LEU A 17 -1.17 -17.33 -28.28
N ARG A 18 -1.96 -18.11 -27.54
CA ARG A 18 -2.61 -19.33 -28.04
C ARG A 18 -3.95 -19.08 -28.73
N LYS A 19 -4.43 -17.83 -28.77
CA LYS A 19 -5.77 -17.44 -29.25
C LYS A 19 -6.91 -18.12 -28.47
N GLU A 20 -6.68 -18.37 -27.18
CA GLU A 20 -7.62 -18.96 -26.22
C GLU A 20 -8.21 -17.90 -25.27
N TYR A 21 -7.83 -16.62 -25.44
CA TYR A 21 -8.35 -15.55 -24.61
C TYR A 21 -9.85 -15.37 -24.78
N VAL A 22 -10.57 -15.34 -23.66
CA VAL A 22 -12.02 -15.09 -23.62
C VAL A 22 -12.35 -14.00 -22.59
N PRO A 23 -13.41 -13.19 -22.78
CA PRO A 23 -13.76 -12.11 -21.85
C PRO A 23 -13.95 -12.55 -20.40
N MET A 24 -14.41 -13.79 -20.18
CA MET A 24 -14.54 -14.38 -18.85
C MET A 24 -13.17 -14.53 -18.16
N LEU A 25 -12.14 -14.99 -18.89
CA LEU A 25 -10.78 -15.06 -18.37
C LEU A 25 -10.28 -13.66 -17.99
N GLY A 26 -10.51 -12.66 -18.86
CA GLY A 26 -10.17 -11.28 -18.56
C GLY A 26 -10.80 -10.77 -17.27
N SER A 27 -12.09 -11.07 -17.06
CA SER A 27 -12.80 -10.71 -15.83
C SER A 27 -12.19 -11.40 -14.60
N LEU A 28 -11.88 -12.70 -14.66
CA LEU A 28 -11.27 -13.44 -13.54
C LEU A 28 -9.86 -12.95 -13.20
N VAL A 29 -9.05 -12.70 -14.23
CA VAL A 29 -7.69 -12.15 -14.11
C VAL A 29 -7.74 -10.77 -13.46
N TYR A 30 -8.65 -9.93 -13.91
CA TYR A 30 -8.89 -8.62 -13.34
C TYR A 30 -9.22 -8.67 -11.84
N LEU A 31 -10.09 -9.60 -11.42
CA LEU A 31 -10.37 -9.83 -10.00
C LEU A 31 -9.12 -10.24 -9.23
N GLY A 32 -8.32 -11.14 -9.80
CA GLY A 32 -7.04 -11.56 -9.24
C GLY A 32 -6.08 -10.39 -9.02
N MET A 33 -6.00 -9.45 -9.96
CA MET A 33 -5.14 -8.26 -9.86
C MET A 33 -5.53 -7.36 -8.69
N VAL A 34 -6.83 -7.05 -8.56
CA VAL A 34 -7.32 -6.22 -7.45
C VAL A 34 -7.15 -6.95 -6.11
N SER A 35 -7.42 -8.26 -6.05
CA SER A 35 -7.17 -9.07 -4.86
C SER A 35 -5.68 -9.11 -4.49
N ALA A 36 -4.77 -9.13 -5.47
CA ALA A 36 -3.33 -9.05 -5.20
C ALA A 36 -2.93 -7.69 -4.61
N ALA A 37 -3.58 -6.60 -5.03
CA ALA A 37 -3.34 -5.26 -4.50
C ALA A 37 -3.88 -5.12 -3.06
N GLU A 38 -5.11 -5.57 -2.82
CA GLU A 38 -5.71 -5.66 -1.48
C GLU A 38 -4.85 -6.50 -0.52
N GLY A 39 -4.37 -7.67 -0.97
CA GLY A 39 -3.47 -8.50 -0.18
C GLY A 39 -2.13 -7.84 0.16
N TYR A 40 -1.64 -6.91 -0.68
CA TYR A 40 -0.46 -6.11 -0.34
C TYR A 40 -0.75 -5.12 0.79
N PHE A 41 -1.83 -4.34 0.69
CA PHE A 41 -2.18 -3.40 1.76
C PHE A 41 -2.41 -4.11 3.09
N ARG A 42 -3.07 -5.28 3.06
CA ARG A 42 -3.28 -6.11 4.24
C ARG A 42 -1.96 -6.55 4.87
N SER A 43 -1.05 -7.10 4.06
CA SER A 43 0.27 -7.53 4.52
C SER A 43 1.10 -6.36 5.07
N LEU A 44 1.06 -5.20 4.40
CA LEU A 44 1.74 -3.99 4.83
C LEU A 44 1.25 -3.55 6.23
N LEU A 45 -0.07 -3.38 6.38
CA LEU A 45 -0.68 -2.94 7.64
C LEU A 45 -0.38 -3.94 8.78
N ARG A 46 -0.52 -5.25 8.54
CA ARG A 46 -0.17 -6.28 9.53
C ARG A 46 1.28 -6.15 9.99
N ARG A 47 2.22 -6.03 9.05
CA ARG A 47 3.66 -5.96 9.37
C ARG A 47 3.98 -4.67 10.13
N LEU A 48 3.33 -3.56 9.78
CA LEU A 48 3.47 -2.30 10.51
C LEU A 48 2.92 -2.37 11.93
N ILE A 49 1.74 -2.96 12.13
CA ILE A 49 1.18 -3.17 13.48
C ILE A 49 2.14 -3.96 14.37
N ARG A 50 2.87 -4.93 13.81
CA ARG A 50 3.81 -5.77 14.57
C ARG A 50 5.17 -5.11 14.83
N GLN A 51 5.59 -4.19 13.97
CA GLN A 51 6.94 -3.65 13.99
C GLN A 51 7.01 -2.23 14.55
N ASP A 52 5.97 -1.43 14.35
CA ASP A 52 5.97 -0.01 14.69
C ASP A 52 5.08 0.27 15.91
N THR A 53 5.68 0.82 16.96
CA THR A 53 5.01 1.09 18.24
C THR A 53 3.76 1.96 18.12
N ALA A 54 3.77 2.95 17.23
CA ALA A 54 2.60 3.81 17.05
C ALA A 54 1.48 3.08 16.30
N CYS A 55 1.82 2.26 15.29
CA CYS A 55 0.85 1.40 14.62
C CYS A 55 0.25 0.35 15.58
N GLU A 56 1.07 -0.24 16.44
CA GLU A 56 0.62 -1.17 17.49
C GLU A 56 -0.35 -0.49 18.47
N ALA A 57 0.01 0.68 18.99
CA ALA A 57 -0.83 1.44 19.91
C ALA A 57 -2.18 1.83 19.29
N ASN A 58 -2.18 2.26 18.03
CA ASN A 58 -3.42 2.56 17.30
C ASN A 58 -4.28 1.31 17.09
N ALA A 59 -3.67 0.15 16.87
CA ALA A 59 -4.35 -1.13 16.72
C ALA A 59 -4.90 -1.67 18.05
N ALA A 60 -4.30 -1.34 19.20
CA ALA A 60 -4.65 -1.88 20.51
C ALA A 60 -6.10 -1.62 20.96
N THR A 61 -6.74 -0.58 20.42
CA THR A 61 -8.14 -0.24 20.74
C THR A 61 -9.17 -0.94 19.83
N ARG A 62 -8.70 -1.67 18.81
CA ARG A 62 -9.58 -2.37 17.86
C ARG A 62 -10.03 -3.71 18.41
N THR A 63 -11.20 -4.13 17.98
CA THR A 63 -11.81 -5.39 18.41
C THR A 63 -11.44 -6.54 17.47
N VAL A 64 -11.18 -7.70 18.06
CA VAL A 64 -11.12 -8.99 17.35
C VAL A 64 -12.33 -9.84 17.74
N THR A 65 -12.69 -10.79 16.89
CA THR A 65 -13.70 -11.79 17.26
C THR A 65 -13.17 -12.68 18.39
N TYR A 66 -14.08 -13.22 19.22
CA TYR A 66 -13.69 -14.17 20.25
C TYR A 66 -12.99 -15.40 19.65
N GLY A 67 -13.48 -15.88 18.50
CA GLY A 67 -12.86 -16.98 17.75
C GLY A 67 -11.41 -16.70 17.36
N ALA A 68 -11.13 -15.49 16.86
CA ALA A 68 -9.75 -15.08 16.56
C ALA A 68 -8.88 -15.06 17.82
N ALA A 69 -9.39 -14.54 18.94
CA ALA A 69 -8.64 -14.48 20.20
C ALA A 69 -8.25 -15.86 20.77
N ILE A 70 -9.08 -16.89 20.57
CA ILE A 70 -8.84 -18.24 21.12
C ILE A 70 -8.14 -19.19 20.16
N HIS A 71 -8.21 -18.97 18.84
CA HIS A 71 -7.76 -19.94 17.83
C HIS A 71 -6.67 -19.43 16.88
N HIS A 72 -6.44 -18.11 16.76
CA HIS A 72 -5.37 -17.64 15.90
C HIS A 72 -4.00 -17.76 16.56
N ASP A 73 -2.98 -18.05 15.74
CA ASP A 73 -1.59 -17.80 16.12
C ASP A 73 -1.45 -16.31 16.50
N PRO A 74 -0.88 -15.96 17.68
CA PRO A 74 -0.63 -14.58 18.07
C PRO A 74 0.10 -13.75 16.99
N ALA A 75 0.99 -14.38 16.21
CA ALA A 75 1.70 -13.74 15.11
C ALA A 75 0.80 -13.33 13.93
N LEU A 76 -0.38 -13.95 13.82
CA LEU A 76 -1.41 -13.69 12.81
C LEU A 76 -2.60 -12.89 13.36
N LEU A 77 -2.65 -12.59 14.66
CA LEU A 77 -3.74 -11.82 15.27
C LEU A 77 -3.99 -10.46 14.58
N PRO A 78 -2.96 -9.72 14.09
CA PRO A 78 -3.22 -8.49 13.38
C PRO A 78 -3.93 -8.68 12.01
N GLU A 79 -3.95 -9.89 11.44
CA GLU A 79 -4.83 -10.18 10.28
C GLU A 79 -6.30 -10.09 10.66
N SER A 80 -6.64 -10.54 11.87
CA SER A 80 -8.01 -10.53 12.37
C SER A 80 -8.54 -9.14 12.66
N LEU A 81 -7.64 -8.18 12.93
CA LEU A 81 -8.00 -6.76 13.02
C LEU A 81 -8.44 -6.16 11.68
N LEU A 82 -8.07 -6.80 10.57
CA LEU A 82 -8.42 -6.37 9.23
C LEU A 82 -9.57 -7.22 8.66
N GLU A 83 -10.04 -8.26 9.36
CA GLU A 83 -11.21 -9.04 8.96
C GLU A 83 -12.44 -8.14 8.84
N GLY A 84 -13.15 -8.23 7.72
CA GLY A 84 -14.28 -7.34 7.41
C GLY A 84 -13.89 -5.97 6.85
N VAL A 85 -12.60 -5.60 6.86
CA VAL A 85 -12.11 -4.40 6.16
C VAL A 85 -11.78 -4.76 4.71
N SER A 86 -12.53 -4.18 3.78
CA SER A 86 -12.25 -4.27 2.34
C SER A 86 -11.21 -3.22 1.95
N LEU A 87 -10.01 -3.65 1.56
CA LEU A 87 -8.94 -2.75 1.09
C LEU A 87 -8.94 -2.62 -0.45
N ALA A 88 -10.05 -3.02 -1.08
CA ALA A 88 -10.32 -2.83 -2.50
C ALA A 88 -11.06 -1.52 -2.80
N SER A 89 -10.76 -0.42 -2.09
CA SER A 89 -11.21 0.95 -2.43
C SER A 89 -10.23 1.99 -1.91
N ALA A 90 -10.12 3.12 -2.60
CA ALA A 90 -9.22 4.20 -2.20
C ALA A 90 -9.59 4.74 -0.82
N LYS A 91 -10.89 4.94 -0.58
CA LYS A 91 -11.43 5.43 0.69
C LYS A 91 -10.98 4.57 1.87
N ASN A 92 -11.10 3.25 1.76
CA ASN A 92 -10.76 2.37 2.87
C ASN A 92 -9.25 2.31 3.08
N VAL A 93 -8.45 2.28 2.01
CA VAL A 93 -6.98 2.34 2.13
C VAL A 93 -6.56 3.64 2.84
N PHE A 94 -7.14 4.79 2.48
CA PHE A 94 -6.89 6.06 3.19
C PHE A 94 -7.27 6.00 4.66
N SER A 95 -8.46 5.50 4.95
CA SER A 95 -8.96 5.38 6.32
C SER A 95 -8.04 4.53 7.17
N GLU A 96 -7.55 3.41 6.65
CA GLU A 96 -6.65 2.52 7.37
C GLU A 96 -5.23 3.10 7.52
N LEU A 97 -4.66 3.70 6.46
CA LEU A 97 -3.35 4.38 6.56
C LEU A 97 -3.37 5.52 7.58
N ARG A 98 -4.45 6.30 7.63
CA ARG A 98 -4.62 7.37 8.62
C ARG A 98 -4.82 6.81 10.02
N SER A 99 -5.75 5.88 10.20
CA SER A 99 -6.14 5.43 11.54
C SER A 99 -5.14 4.47 12.19
N LEU A 100 -4.52 3.56 11.43
CA LEU A 100 -3.51 2.65 11.95
C LEU A 100 -2.13 3.31 11.91
N CYS A 101 -1.76 3.89 10.78
CA CYS A 101 -0.40 4.36 10.58
C CYS A 101 -0.22 5.85 10.84
N GLY A 102 -1.27 6.64 11.08
CA GLY A 102 -1.14 8.09 11.26
C GLY A 102 -0.62 8.81 10.01
N ILE A 103 -0.79 8.21 8.82
CA ILE A 103 -0.24 8.72 7.55
C ILE A 103 -1.33 9.43 6.78
N GLU A 104 -1.03 10.68 6.42
CA GLU A 104 -1.83 11.49 5.51
C GLU A 104 -1.36 11.26 4.07
N VAL A 105 -2.30 11.04 3.15
CA VAL A 105 -1.94 10.91 1.74
C VAL A 105 -1.83 12.29 1.11
N PRO A 106 -0.68 12.65 0.52
CA PRO A 106 -0.50 13.95 -0.12
C PRO A 106 -1.25 14.03 -1.46
N ASP A 107 -1.64 15.25 -1.84
CA ASP A 107 -2.34 15.54 -3.09
C ASP A 107 -1.62 15.00 -4.33
N SER A 108 -0.28 14.93 -4.29
CA SER A 108 0.54 14.33 -5.35
C SER A 108 0.17 12.89 -5.72
N LEU A 109 -0.45 12.13 -4.81
CA LEU A 109 -0.88 10.75 -5.05
C LEU A 109 -2.36 10.64 -5.41
N GLN A 110 -3.10 11.74 -5.41
CA GLN A 110 -4.55 11.73 -5.57
C GLN A 110 -4.98 11.06 -6.89
N GLN A 111 -4.27 11.30 -7.99
CA GLN A 111 -4.58 10.66 -9.28
C GLN A 111 -4.43 9.14 -9.24
N LEU A 112 -3.40 8.61 -8.56
CA LEU A 112 -3.21 7.16 -8.43
C LEU A 112 -4.38 6.52 -7.67
N PHE A 113 -4.86 7.19 -6.62
CA PHE A 113 -6.01 6.74 -5.86
C PHE A 113 -7.33 6.90 -6.61
N GLN A 114 -7.49 7.93 -7.44
CA GLN A 114 -8.66 8.06 -8.33
C GLN A 114 -8.70 6.91 -9.35
N ASN A 115 -7.55 6.57 -9.94
CA ASN A 115 -7.45 5.42 -10.85
C ASN A 115 -7.80 4.11 -10.13
N PHE A 116 -7.30 3.93 -8.90
CA PHE A 116 -7.64 2.78 -8.07
C PHE A 116 -9.13 2.71 -7.73
N GLU A 117 -9.75 3.85 -7.42
CA GLU A 117 -11.18 3.90 -7.14
C GLU A 117 -12.00 3.51 -8.38
N ALA A 118 -11.63 4.00 -9.57
CA ALA A 118 -12.27 3.61 -10.83
C ALA A 118 -12.15 2.11 -11.08
N ILE A 119 -10.96 1.53 -10.88
CA ILE A 119 -10.72 0.08 -10.90
C ILE A 119 -11.67 -0.60 -9.88
N SER A 120 -11.67 -0.20 -8.63
CA SER A 120 -12.59 -0.75 -7.62
C SER A 120 -14.06 -0.72 -8.03
N GLN A 121 -14.53 0.35 -8.68
CA GLN A 121 -15.90 0.40 -9.20
C GLN A 121 -16.15 -0.59 -10.35
N VAL A 122 -15.19 -0.78 -11.25
CA VAL A 122 -15.27 -1.80 -12.32
C VAL A 122 -15.21 -3.22 -11.74
N ARG A 123 -14.48 -3.45 -10.63
CA ARG A 123 -14.45 -4.75 -9.92
C ARG A 123 -15.84 -5.19 -9.50
N HIS A 124 -16.67 -4.29 -8.98
CA HIS A 124 -18.05 -4.63 -8.64
C HIS A 124 -18.86 -5.13 -9.85
N CYS A 125 -18.55 -4.65 -11.06
CA CYS A 125 -19.19 -5.13 -12.29
C CYS A 125 -18.75 -6.56 -12.62
N GLY A 126 -17.46 -6.88 -12.45
CA GLY A 126 -16.92 -8.22 -12.74
C GLY A 126 -17.39 -9.31 -11.77
N ILE A 127 -17.65 -8.97 -10.51
CA ILE A 127 -18.07 -9.95 -9.48
C ILE A 127 -19.58 -10.11 -9.40
N HIS A 128 -20.32 -9.01 -9.61
CA HIS A 128 -21.77 -8.99 -9.43
C HIS A 128 -22.48 -8.91 -10.77
N ARG A 129 -23.71 -9.43 -10.83
CA ARG A 129 -24.58 -9.29 -12.01
C ARG A 129 -23.97 -9.83 -13.31
N PHE A 130 -23.13 -10.86 -13.22
CA PHE A 130 -22.49 -11.53 -14.37
C PHE A 130 -21.72 -10.57 -15.30
N GLY A 131 -20.93 -9.65 -14.74
CA GLY A 131 -20.10 -8.74 -15.53
C GLY A 131 -20.81 -7.45 -15.94
N LYS A 132 -22.11 -7.30 -15.68
CA LYS A 132 -22.90 -6.17 -16.22
C LYS A 132 -22.71 -4.88 -15.44
N LEU A 133 -22.46 -3.78 -16.15
CA LEU A 133 -22.38 -2.45 -15.54
C LEU A 133 -23.73 -2.01 -14.96
N GLY A 134 -23.78 -1.84 -13.65
CA GLY A 134 -24.95 -1.31 -12.93
C GLY A 134 -24.97 0.22 -12.89
N SER A 135 -26.17 0.78 -12.69
CA SER A 135 -26.40 2.24 -12.64
C SER A 135 -25.62 2.95 -11.53
N GLN A 136 -25.50 2.35 -10.34
CA GLN A 136 -24.71 2.91 -9.23
C GLN A 136 -23.23 3.06 -9.57
N GLN A 137 -22.66 2.06 -10.26
CA GLN A 137 -21.26 2.07 -10.67
C GLN A 137 -21.04 3.07 -11.80
N ALA A 138 -21.94 3.12 -12.77
CA ALA A 138 -21.91 4.10 -13.84
C ALA A 138 -22.00 5.54 -13.30
N LEU A 139 -22.81 5.79 -12.26
CA LEU A 139 -22.87 7.10 -11.60
C LEU A 139 -21.53 7.50 -10.98
N ARG A 140 -20.85 6.58 -10.28
CA ARG A 140 -19.55 6.83 -9.66
C ARG A 140 -18.42 7.01 -10.67
N LEU A 141 -18.50 6.35 -11.81
CA LEU A 141 -17.55 6.49 -12.93
C LEU A 141 -17.86 7.70 -13.84
N GLY A 142 -19.01 8.37 -13.63
CA GLY A 142 -19.50 9.44 -14.49
C GLY A 142 -20.54 8.92 -15.50
N ILE A 143 -21.83 9.17 -15.20
CA ILE A 143 -22.95 8.55 -15.93
C ILE A 143 -23.02 8.95 -17.40
N GLU A 144 -22.67 10.18 -17.77
CA GLU A 144 -22.78 10.65 -19.15
C GLU A 144 -21.92 9.83 -20.12
N GLN A 145 -20.73 9.43 -19.67
CA GLN A 145 -19.80 8.61 -20.47
C GLN A 145 -20.19 7.12 -20.45
N HIS A 146 -20.82 6.66 -19.36
CA HIS A 146 -21.01 5.23 -19.09
C HIS A 146 -22.46 4.75 -19.28
N LYS A 147 -23.43 5.65 -19.46
CA LYS A 147 -24.83 5.31 -19.75
C LYS A 147 -24.99 4.38 -20.96
N PRO A 148 -24.27 4.56 -22.08
CA PRO A 148 -24.33 3.64 -23.22
C PRO A 148 -23.83 2.22 -22.91
N LEU A 149 -23.18 2.02 -21.75
CA LEU A 149 -22.58 0.76 -21.31
C LEU A 149 -23.42 0.05 -20.25
N LEU A 150 -24.51 0.64 -19.78
CA LEU A 150 -25.41 0.01 -18.79
C LEU A 150 -25.89 -1.35 -19.27
N GLU A 151 -25.91 -2.33 -18.36
CA GLU A 151 -26.29 -3.72 -18.61
C GLU A 151 -25.41 -4.48 -19.62
N LYS A 152 -24.40 -3.83 -20.22
CA LYS A 152 -23.43 -4.51 -21.07
C LYS A 152 -22.41 -5.25 -20.20
N PRO A 153 -22.03 -6.49 -20.60
CA PRO A 153 -21.03 -7.24 -19.88
C PRO A 153 -19.65 -6.59 -20.03
N LEU A 154 -18.85 -6.69 -18.97
CA LEU A 154 -17.44 -6.33 -18.98
C LEU A 154 -16.70 -7.21 -19.99
N ALA A 155 -16.05 -6.57 -20.96
CA ALA A 155 -15.27 -7.23 -21.99
C ALA A 155 -13.88 -6.60 -22.06
N LEU A 156 -13.03 -6.96 -21.09
CA LEU A 156 -11.66 -6.46 -21.02
C LEU A 156 -10.81 -7.10 -22.11
N GLN A 157 -9.99 -6.29 -22.76
CA GLN A 157 -8.94 -6.70 -23.68
C GLN A 157 -7.61 -6.83 -22.92
N VAL A 158 -6.67 -7.58 -23.49
CA VAL A 158 -5.31 -7.76 -22.94
C VAL A 158 -4.62 -6.43 -22.66
N ALA A 159 -4.73 -5.46 -23.57
CA ALA A 159 -4.17 -4.12 -23.38
C ALA A 159 -4.73 -3.42 -22.14
N GLN A 160 -6.05 -3.49 -21.94
CA GLN A 160 -6.71 -2.88 -20.78
C GLN A 160 -6.31 -3.57 -19.46
N LEU A 161 -6.08 -4.89 -19.49
CA LEU A 161 -5.56 -5.61 -18.32
C LEU A 161 -4.13 -5.19 -17.95
N GLN A 162 -3.28 -4.90 -18.95
CA GLN A 162 -1.94 -4.37 -18.73
C GLN A 162 -2.00 -2.95 -18.14
N GLU A 163 -2.87 -2.07 -18.67
CA GLU A 163 -3.08 -0.73 -18.11
C GLU A 163 -3.52 -0.77 -16.63
N ILE A 164 -4.42 -1.70 -16.29
CA ILE A 164 -4.85 -1.93 -14.90
C ILE A 164 -3.69 -2.44 -14.04
N ALA A 165 -2.91 -3.39 -14.54
CA ALA A 165 -1.75 -3.92 -13.84
C ALA A 165 -0.73 -2.81 -13.52
N ASP A 166 -0.44 -1.94 -14.49
CA ASP A 166 0.48 -0.82 -14.35
C ASP A 166 -0.05 0.22 -13.35
N ALA A 167 -1.35 0.55 -13.42
CA ALA A 167 -1.97 1.48 -12.48
C ALA A 167 -1.90 0.97 -11.03
N LEU A 168 -2.17 -0.32 -10.81
CA LEU A 168 -2.07 -0.95 -9.49
C LEU A 168 -0.61 -1.00 -9.00
N GLN A 169 0.34 -1.29 -9.89
CA GLN A 169 1.76 -1.30 -9.57
C GLN A 169 2.27 0.09 -9.18
N ALA A 170 1.89 1.13 -9.92
CA ALA A 170 2.24 2.50 -9.63
C ALA A 170 1.69 2.96 -8.26
N LEU A 171 0.41 2.67 -7.98
CA LEU A 171 -0.18 2.94 -6.67
C LEU A 171 0.58 2.26 -5.54
N ILE A 172 0.83 0.96 -5.66
CA ILE A 172 1.50 0.17 -4.62
C ILE A 172 2.90 0.69 -4.37
N HIS A 173 3.66 1.00 -5.42
CA HIS A 173 4.99 1.57 -5.27
C HIS A 173 4.96 2.95 -4.58
N ALA A 174 4.02 3.81 -4.96
CA ALA A 174 3.86 5.13 -4.34
C ALA A 174 3.46 5.04 -2.86
N VAL A 175 2.51 4.16 -2.51
CA VAL A 175 2.09 3.95 -1.11
C VAL A 175 3.20 3.31 -0.29
N ASN A 176 3.93 2.32 -0.86
CA ASN A 176 5.09 1.71 -0.21
C ASN A 176 6.11 2.78 0.18
N SER A 177 6.46 3.64 -0.79
CA SER A 177 7.41 4.73 -0.65
C SER A 177 6.97 5.76 0.39
N LEU A 178 5.71 6.20 0.31
CA LEU A 178 5.13 7.13 1.28
C LEU A 178 5.18 6.56 2.69
N CYS A 179 4.75 5.30 2.86
CA CYS A 179 4.70 4.66 4.17
C CYS A 179 6.10 4.48 4.75
N PHE A 180 7.07 4.03 3.97
CA PHE A 180 8.44 3.89 4.43
C PHE A 180 9.01 5.23 4.93
N SER A 181 8.86 6.27 4.10
CA SER A 181 9.33 7.63 4.38
C SER A 181 8.70 8.22 5.64
N GLU A 182 7.37 8.20 5.76
CA GLU A 182 6.67 8.81 6.91
C GLU A 182 6.88 8.00 8.21
N ILE A 183 6.93 6.67 8.14
CA ILE A 183 7.26 5.84 9.31
C ILE A 183 8.66 6.14 9.81
N LEU A 184 9.69 6.07 8.96
CA LEU A 184 11.07 6.34 9.38
C LEU A 184 11.24 7.76 9.92
N LYS A 185 10.67 8.76 9.24
CA LYS A 185 10.63 10.14 9.74
C LYS A 185 10.01 10.22 11.13
N ARG A 186 8.90 9.52 11.37
CA ARG A 186 8.24 9.50 12.68
C ARG A 186 9.11 8.84 13.75
N THR A 187 9.80 7.74 13.45
CA THR A 187 10.70 7.06 14.41
C THR A 187 11.80 7.99 14.94
N HIS A 188 12.26 8.94 14.13
CA HIS A 188 13.17 10.01 14.56
C HIS A 188 12.43 11.15 15.26
N ALA A 189 11.45 11.76 14.59
CA ALA A 189 10.79 12.98 15.06
C ALA A 189 10.07 12.80 16.41
N ALA A 190 9.42 11.64 16.61
CA ALA A 190 8.76 11.25 17.86
C ALA A 190 9.62 10.32 18.73
N GLY A 191 10.90 10.15 18.40
CA GLY A 191 11.88 9.45 19.25
C GLY A 191 12.44 10.34 20.36
N PRO A 192 13.27 9.79 21.26
CA PRO A 192 13.71 10.51 22.47
C PRO A 192 14.48 11.81 22.14
N THR A 193 15.29 11.80 21.09
CA THR A 193 16.08 12.95 20.62
C THR A 193 15.32 13.88 19.66
N GLY A 194 14.16 13.46 19.16
CA GLY A 194 13.35 14.23 18.23
C GLY A 194 12.71 15.48 18.87
N ARG A 195 12.06 16.31 18.06
CA ARG A 195 11.36 17.53 18.52
C ARG A 195 9.84 17.42 18.50
N GLY A 196 9.29 16.25 18.17
CA GLY A 196 7.87 15.97 18.27
C GLY A 196 7.37 16.17 19.70
N LYS A 197 6.14 16.70 19.81
CA LYS A 197 5.48 16.94 21.12
C LYS A 197 5.26 15.64 21.89
N GLU A 198 4.90 14.59 21.18
CA GLU A 198 4.67 13.27 21.74
C GLU A 198 5.88 12.37 21.49
N LYS A 199 6.28 11.62 22.51
CA LYS A 199 7.37 10.65 22.46
C LYS A 199 6.77 9.26 22.32
N LEU A 200 6.78 8.74 21.10
CA LEU A 200 6.16 7.46 20.76
C LEU A 200 7.16 6.30 20.83
N TYR A 201 8.46 6.58 20.74
CA TYR A 201 9.52 5.58 20.69
C TYR A 201 10.50 5.77 21.85
N GLN A 202 10.96 4.64 22.41
CA GLN A 202 11.90 4.62 23.53
C GLN A 202 13.38 4.62 23.06
N GLU A 203 13.63 4.09 21.87
CA GLU A 203 14.98 3.91 21.33
C GLU A 203 15.47 5.12 20.52
N VAL A 204 16.70 5.52 20.77
CA VAL A 204 17.41 6.58 20.01
C VAL A 204 18.15 5.96 18.83
N TRP A 205 18.03 6.56 17.65
CA TRP A 205 18.91 6.27 16.52
C TRP A 205 20.33 6.76 16.85
N GLN A 206 21.30 5.86 16.93
CA GLN A 206 22.67 6.18 17.31
C GLN A 206 23.44 6.88 16.19
N GLN A 207 22.92 6.85 14.95
CA GLN A 207 23.60 7.32 13.75
C GLN A 207 24.89 6.54 13.47
N ASP A 208 24.90 5.29 13.93
CA ASP A 208 25.94 4.31 13.70
C ASP A 208 25.30 3.04 13.15
N TRP A 209 25.85 2.51 12.06
CA TRP A 209 25.28 1.35 11.38
C TRP A 209 25.24 0.13 12.29
N ASP A 210 26.32 -0.18 13.00
CA ASP A 210 26.43 -1.41 13.78
C ASP A 210 25.44 -1.39 14.97
N ALA A 211 25.18 -0.22 15.54
CA ALA A 211 24.19 -0.04 16.60
C ALA A 211 22.74 -0.03 16.09
N ASP A 212 22.48 0.53 14.90
CA ASP A 212 21.13 0.73 14.37
C ASP A 212 20.67 -0.38 13.40
N GLU A 213 21.57 -1.25 12.92
CA GLU A 213 21.34 -2.23 11.84
C GLU A 213 20.10 -3.08 12.10
N ALA A 214 19.99 -3.68 13.29
CA ALA A 214 18.91 -4.59 13.61
C ALA A 214 17.54 -3.90 13.52
N ARG A 215 17.43 -2.70 14.12
CA ARG A 215 16.19 -1.91 14.12
C ARG A 215 15.87 -1.41 12.72
N PHE A 216 16.85 -0.87 12.01
CA PHE A 216 16.65 -0.33 10.66
C PHE A 216 16.25 -1.42 9.67
N THR A 217 16.92 -2.58 9.72
CA THR A 217 16.63 -3.73 8.86
C THR A 217 15.21 -4.23 9.07
N ALA A 218 14.72 -4.26 10.32
CA ALA A 218 13.36 -4.67 10.62
C ALA A 218 12.30 -3.79 9.93
N TYR A 219 12.54 -2.48 9.82
CA TYR A 219 11.70 -1.59 9.02
C TYR A 219 11.94 -1.76 7.52
N TYR A 220 13.20 -1.76 7.07
CA TYR A 220 13.57 -1.91 5.67
C TYR A 220 12.91 -3.14 5.02
N ASP A 221 12.96 -4.28 5.70
CA ASP A 221 12.39 -5.54 5.22
C ASP A 221 10.87 -5.49 4.98
N ILE A 222 10.16 -4.57 5.66
CA ILE A 222 8.72 -4.36 5.42
C ILE A 222 8.45 -3.90 3.99
N PHE A 223 9.31 -3.04 3.48
CA PHE A 223 9.09 -2.26 2.27
C PHE A 223 9.97 -2.70 1.11
N ALA A 224 11.09 -3.36 1.39
CA ALA A 224 12.07 -3.76 0.40
C ALA A 224 11.49 -4.77 -0.59
N SER A 225 11.73 -4.53 -1.89
CA SER A 225 11.51 -5.53 -2.91
C SER A 225 12.79 -6.31 -3.16
N THR A 226 12.75 -7.63 -2.97
CA THR A 226 13.85 -8.53 -3.36
C THR A 226 13.65 -9.12 -4.76
N SER A 227 12.54 -8.79 -5.41
CA SER A 227 12.13 -9.40 -6.68
C SER A 227 12.60 -8.57 -7.87
N LYS A 228 13.21 -9.23 -8.86
CA LYS A 228 13.52 -8.64 -10.18
C LYS A 228 12.24 -8.17 -10.91
N PRO A 229 12.34 -7.20 -11.84
CA PRO A 229 13.56 -6.56 -12.34
C PRO A 229 14.15 -5.48 -11.42
N ASP A 230 13.33 -4.89 -10.55
CA ASP A 230 13.71 -3.70 -9.77
C ASP A 230 13.78 -4.00 -8.27
N PRO A 231 14.88 -4.61 -7.79
CA PRO A 231 15.09 -4.77 -6.36
C PRO A 231 15.37 -3.42 -5.70
N SER A 232 15.00 -3.32 -4.42
CA SER A 232 15.34 -2.19 -3.57
C SER A 232 16.85 -2.03 -3.41
N ALA A 233 17.30 -0.79 -3.19
CA ALA A 233 18.70 -0.49 -2.92
C ALA A 233 19.21 -1.22 -1.66
N PRO A 234 20.51 -1.53 -1.56
CA PRO A 234 21.08 -2.19 -0.38
C PRO A 234 20.72 -1.49 0.93
N VAL A 235 20.38 -2.25 1.97
CA VAL A 235 19.89 -1.73 3.25
C VAL A 235 20.80 -0.64 3.85
N LYS A 236 22.12 -0.82 3.74
CA LYS A 236 23.11 0.13 4.24
C LYS A 236 23.10 1.47 3.50
N ASP A 237 22.82 1.45 2.20
CA ASP A 237 22.69 2.67 1.40
C ASP A 237 21.42 3.45 1.77
N VAL A 238 20.32 2.73 2.00
CA VAL A 238 19.05 3.33 2.45
C VAL A 238 19.17 3.88 3.87
N TYR A 239 19.93 3.21 4.75
CA TYR A 239 20.28 3.74 6.06
C TYR A 239 21.10 5.04 5.96
N GLY A 240 22.09 5.08 5.07
CA GLY A 240 22.85 6.30 4.79
C GLY A 240 21.96 7.46 4.34
N ALA A 241 20.99 7.20 3.45
CA ALA A 241 19.99 8.18 3.04
C ALA A 241 19.09 8.63 4.20
N PHE A 242 18.69 7.72 5.08
CA PHE A 242 17.93 8.05 6.28
C PHE A 242 18.73 8.95 7.24
N MET A 243 20.01 8.66 7.47
CA MET A 243 20.87 9.50 8.32
C MET A 243 21.10 10.89 7.72
N ALA A 244 21.25 10.98 6.40
CA ALA A 244 21.30 12.27 5.70
C ALA A 244 19.99 13.07 5.89
N PHE A 245 18.84 12.40 5.79
CA PHE A 245 17.54 12.99 6.10
C PHE A 245 17.46 13.50 7.56
N VAL A 246 17.86 12.69 8.54
CA VAL A 246 17.86 13.05 9.97
C VAL A 246 18.67 14.33 10.20
N LYS A 247 19.88 14.40 9.66
CA LYS A 247 20.75 15.58 9.75
C LYS A 247 20.08 16.83 9.16
N ASN A 248 19.46 16.70 7.99
CA ASN A 248 18.76 17.80 7.31
C ASN A 248 17.51 18.25 8.08
N TYR A 249 16.74 17.29 8.59
CA TYR A 249 15.55 17.53 9.40
C TYR A 249 15.89 18.31 10.67
N ASP A 250 16.92 17.88 11.41
CA ASP A 250 17.36 18.54 12.64
C ASP A 250 17.91 19.95 12.37
N ALA A 251 18.60 20.14 11.24
CA ALA A 251 19.08 21.47 10.81
C ALA A 251 17.91 22.41 10.48
N ALA A 252 16.91 21.94 9.72
CA ALA A 252 15.73 22.72 9.36
C ALA A 252 14.91 23.12 10.60
N GLN A 253 14.79 22.22 11.58
CA GLN A 253 14.13 22.52 12.85
C GLN A 253 14.87 23.57 13.68
N ARG A 254 16.21 23.66 13.57
CA ARG A 254 17.02 24.69 14.25
C ARG A 254 16.94 26.05 13.58
N ASN A 255 16.73 26.10 12.26
CA ASN A 255 16.69 27.35 11.51
C ASN A 255 15.60 27.32 10.40
N PRO A 256 14.35 27.69 10.72
CA PRO A 256 13.20 27.54 9.82
C PRO A 256 13.27 28.33 8.50
N LYS A 257 14.23 29.26 8.38
CA LYS A 257 14.44 30.09 7.18
C LYS A 257 15.41 29.47 6.16
N ALA A 258 16.07 28.35 6.48
CA ALA A 258 16.97 27.67 5.56
C ALA A 258 16.20 26.67 4.68
N THR A 259 16.24 26.84 3.36
CA THR A 259 15.72 25.87 2.39
C THR A 259 16.62 24.62 2.38
N VAL A 260 16.26 23.61 3.16
CA VAL A 260 16.90 22.29 3.16
C VAL A 260 15.89 21.27 2.64
N SER A 261 16.32 20.37 1.75
CA SER A 261 15.47 19.26 1.30
C SER A 261 15.13 18.34 2.48
N THR A 262 13.84 18.23 2.79
CA THR A 262 13.27 17.42 3.88
C THR A 262 12.64 16.12 3.39
N ALA A 263 12.94 15.70 2.16
CA ALA A 263 12.43 14.44 1.63
C ALA A 263 13.04 13.28 2.42
N ALA A 264 12.21 12.50 3.11
CA ALA A 264 12.65 11.28 3.77
C ALA A 264 13.02 10.21 2.71
N PRO A 265 13.83 9.21 3.09
CA PRO A 265 14.32 8.20 2.16
C PRO A 265 13.15 7.45 1.49
N VAL A 266 13.34 7.14 0.22
CA VAL A 266 12.42 6.32 -0.59
C VAL A 266 13.07 4.96 -0.82
N ASN A 267 12.26 3.90 -0.83
CA ASN A 267 12.69 2.51 -0.97
C ASN A 267 12.19 1.90 -2.28
#